data_AF-A0A2W6ST42-F1
#
_entry.id   AF-A0A2W6ST42-F1
#
_cell.length_a   1.000
_cell.length_b   1.000
_cell.length_c   1.000
_cell.angle_alpha   90.00
_cell.angle_beta   90.00
_cell.angle_gamma   90.00
#
_symmetry.space_group_name_H-M   'P 1'
#
loop_
_entity.id
_entity.type
_entity.pdbx_description
1 polymer ?
#
loop_
_entity_poly.entity_id
_entity_poly.type
_entity_poly.pdbx_seq_one_letter_code
_entity_poly.pdbx_strand_id
1 'polypeptide(L)'
;MKNYDRFLDTNVRYARHARAIDENRKHFPVAGWAYSHDVQRMEGLDPPWLRQVWFAGNHSDIGGSHPEDESRLSDIALGWMVEQLDELEHPILIDRERLRLWPDPLGMQHDERKAFLEAGWQRWLPEAMRMTWPEGVRTIHPQADLHLSVRDRLAAGPVTEHDIRRPYRPSPLSGHDEAREFFEDAPEGTAPPTSERDA
;
A
#
# COMPACT_ATOMS: atom_id res chain seq x y z
N MET A 1 -4.62 4.86 17.02
CA MET A 1 -5.59 3.76 16.86
C MET A 1 -6.07 3.24 18.23
N LYS A 2 -6.67 4.08 19.08
CA LYS A 2 -6.98 3.69 20.48
C LYS A 2 -8.19 2.74 20.61
N ASN A 3 -9.10 2.74 19.62
CA ASN A 3 -10.38 2.02 19.67
C ASN A 3 -10.59 1.06 18.48
N TYR A 4 -9.52 0.65 17.80
CA TYR A 4 -9.63 -0.30 16.69
C TYR A 4 -9.52 -1.71 17.26
N ASP A 5 -10.50 -2.56 16.94
CA ASP A 5 -10.39 -3.98 17.18
C ASP A 5 -9.37 -4.57 16.19
N ARG A 6 -8.35 -5.22 16.74
CA ARG A 6 -7.29 -5.90 15.97
C ARG A 6 -7.42 -7.42 16.07
N PHE A 7 -8.41 -7.89 16.82
CA PHE A 7 -8.65 -9.30 17.02
C PHE A 7 -9.03 -9.95 15.68
N LEU A 8 -8.24 -10.95 15.30
CA LEU A 8 -8.55 -11.85 14.21
C LEU A 8 -8.83 -13.20 14.83
N ASP A 9 -10.08 -13.66 14.77
CA ASP A 9 -10.48 -14.93 15.36
C ASP A 9 -9.74 -16.08 14.67
N THR A 10 -9.16 -16.99 15.46
CA THR A 10 -8.50 -18.21 14.97
C THR A 10 -9.44 -19.16 14.22
N ASN A 11 -10.76 -18.98 14.30
CA ASN A 11 -11.75 -19.69 13.49
C ASN A 11 -11.82 -19.18 12.04
N VAL A 12 -11.32 -17.97 11.76
CA VAL A 12 -11.10 -17.52 10.39
C VAL A 12 -9.99 -18.36 9.81
N ARG A 13 -10.26 -19.14 8.76
CA ARG A 13 -9.23 -20.02 8.17
C ARG A 13 -8.18 -19.25 7.37
N TYR A 14 -8.62 -18.23 6.62
CA TYR A 14 -7.77 -17.49 5.71
C TYR A 14 -8.09 -16.00 5.80
N ALA A 15 -7.10 -15.20 6.17
CA ALA A 15 -7.13 -13.75 6.13
C ALA A 15 -6.08 -13.24 5.15
N ARG A 16 -6.49 -12.29 4.29
CA ARG A 16 -5.66 -11.68 3.25
C ARG A 16 -5.81 -10.18 3.32
N HIS A 17 -4.68 -9.46 3.32
CA HIS A 17 -4.66 -8.01 3.49
C HIS A 17 -3.67 -7.38 2.51
N ALA A 18 -4.19 -6.69 1.50
CA ALA A 18 -3.41 -5.84 0.62
C ALA A 18 -3.24 -4.45 1.27
N ARG A 19 -1.99 -3.99 1.43
CA ARG A 19 -1.64 -2.76 2.14
C ARG A 19 -1.01 -1.74 1.19
N ALA A 20 -1.55 -0.52 1.21
CA ALA A 20 -1.04 0.61 0.43
C ALA A 20 0.23 1.20 1.03
N ILE A 21 1.31 1.30 0.25
CA ILE A 21 2.58 1.92 0.66
C ILE A 21 2.44 3.45 0.73
N ASP A 22 1.80 4.06 -0.27
CA ASP A 22 1.87 5.50 -0.54
C ASP A 22 0.70 6.30 0.01
N GLU A 23 -0.21 5.66 0.74
CA GLU A 23 -1.26 6.38 1.44
C GLU A 23 -0.66 7.20 2.59
N ASN A 24 -0.67 8.52 2.41
CA ASN A 24 0.03 9.51 3.23
C ASN A 24 -0.92 10.39 4.06
N ARG A 25 -2.23 10.12 4.09
CA ARG A 25 -3.19 10.82 4.94
C ARG A 25 -3.14 10.24 6.34
N LYS A 26 -2.85 11.09 7.33
CA LYS A 26 -2.77 10.73 8.76
C LYS A 26 -4.00 10.00 9.31
N HIS A 27 -5.16 10.25 8.72
CA HIS A 27 -6.43 9.67 9.16
C HIS A 27 -6.73 8.29 8.56
N PHE A 28 -5.86 7.76 7.71
CA PHE A 28 -5.99 6.44 7.06
C PHE A 28 -4.85 5.48 7.47
N PRO A 29 -4.64 5.21 8.78
CA PRO A 29 -3.58 4.30 9.23
C PRO A 29 -3.82 2.85 8.76
N VAL A 30 -2.75 2.04 8.68
CA VAL A 30 -2.89 0.60 8.34
C VAL A 30 -3.65 -0.09 9.47
N ALA A 31 -4.72 -0.82 9.15
CA ALA A 31 -5.36 -1.72 10.11
C ALA A 31 -4.37 -2.80 10.57
N GLY A 32 -4.11 -2.91 11.87
CA GLY A 32 -3.37 -4.03 12.43
C GLY A 32 -4.29 -5.24 12.59
N TRP A 33 -3.82 -6.43 12.23
CA TRP A 33 -4.53 -7.69 12.40
C TRP A 33 -3.70 -8.68 13.19
N ALA A 34 -4.39 -9.42 14.06
CA ALA A 34 -3.85 -10.43 14.96
C ALA A 34 -2.85 -9.87 15.98
N TYR A 35 -2.72 -10.55 17.11
CA TYR A 35 -1.64 -10.30 18.05
C TYR A 35 -0.49 -11.28 17.79
N SER A 36 0.72 -10.94 18.23
CA SER A 36 1.91 -11.77 17.98
C SER A 36 1.75 -13.21 18.47
N HIS A 37 1.02 -13.44 19.57
CA HIS A 37 0.76 -14.77 20.08
C HIS A 37 -0.21 -15.58 19.19
N ASP A 38 -1.18 -14.92 18.54
CA ASP A 38 -2.07 -15.58 17.59
C ASP A 38 -1.30 -15.99 16.32
N VAL A 39 -0.44 -15.09 15.82
CA VAL A 39 0.41 -15.38 14.65
C VAL A 39 1.32 -16.57 14.92
N GLN A 40 1.99 -16.62 16.09
CA GLN A 40 2.83 -17.75 16.51
C GLN A 40 2.03 -19.05 16.64
N ARG A 41 0.82 -18.99 17.20
CA ARG A 41 -0.04 -20.16 17.36
C ARG A 41 -0.45 -20.78 16.02
N MET A 42 -0.60 -19.94 14.99
CA MET A 42 -1.04 -20.33 13.66
C MET A 42 0.14 -20.53 12.69
N GLU A 43 1.38 -20.49 13.19
CA GLU A 43 2.59 -20.72 12.41
C GLU A 43 2.64 -22.16 11.87
N GLY A 44 3.16 -22.32 10.65
CA GLY A 44 3.29 -23.63 9.99
C GLY A 44 2.04 -24.12 9.25
N LEU A 45 0.96 -23.33 9.22
CA LEU A 45 -0.20 -23.62 8.37
C LEU A 45 0.12 -23.34 6.90
N ASP A 46 -0.36 -24.24 6.03
CA ASP A 46 -0.26 -24.12 4.57
C ASP A 46 -1.65 -24.33 3.94
N PRO A 47 -2.27 -23.31 3.34
CA PRO A 47 -1.77 -21.94 3.21
C PRO A 47 -1.75 -21.16 4.53
N PRO A 48 -0.95 -20.07 4.63
CA PRO A 48 -0.86 -19.26 5.84
C PRO A 48 -2.21 -18.69 6.30
N TRP A 49 -2.40 -18.68 7.63
CA TRP A 49 -3.60 -18.13 8.27
C TRP A 49 -3.83 -16.66 7.94
N LEU A 50 -2.79 -15.84 8.03
CA LEU A 50 -2.81 -14.41 7.75
C LEU A 50 -1.68 -14.07 6.78
N ARG A 51 -2.04 -13.56 5.59
CA ARG A 51 -1.07 -13.03 4.62
C ARG A 51 -1.31 -11.54 4.44
N GLN A 52 -0.27 -10.74 4.62
CA GLN A 52 -0.39 -9.29 4.57
C GLN A 52 0.72 -8.68 3.70
N VAL A 53 0.38 -8.29 2.48
CA VAL A 53 1.34 -7.90 1.45
C VAL A 53 1.21 -6.42 1.14
N TRP A 54 2.33 -5.75 0.91
CA TRP A 54 2.41 -4.34 0.56
C TRP A 54 2.47 -4.12 -0.95
N PHE A 55 1.74 -3.11 -1.42
CA PHE A 55 1.59 -2.74 -2.82
C PHE A 55 1.85 -1.24 -3.01
N ALA A 56 2.39 -0.87 -4.17
CA ALA A 56 2.61 0.52 -4.55
C ALA A 56 1.29 1.19 -4.90
N GLY A 57 1.08 2.41 -4.41
CA GLY A 57 -0.17 3.15 -4.54
C GLY A 57 -0.73 3.63 -3.20
N ASN A 58 -1.66 4.60 -3.28
CA ASN A 58 -2.45 5.06 -2.14
C ASN A 58 -3.62 4.11 -1.81
N HIS A 59 -4.54 4.51 -0.93
CA HIS A 59 -5.66 3.66 -0.52
C HIS A 59 -6.54 3.18 -1.69
N SER A 60 -6.87 4.05 -2.63
CA SER A 60 -7.72 3.76 -3.78
C SER A 60 -6.96 3.07 -4.90
N ASP A 61 -5.65 3.31 -5.03
CA ASP A 61 -4.78 2.54 -5.91
C ASP A 61 -4.69 1.06 -5.49
N ILE A 62 -5.02 0.70 -4.24
CA ILE A 62 -5.05 -0.70 -3.79
C ILE A 62 -6.49 -1.22 -3.65
N GLY A 63 -7.39 -0.41 -3.09
CA GLY A 63 -8.78 -0.78 -2.86
C GLY A 63 -9.68 -0.69 -4.11
N GLY A 64 -9.20 -0.04 -5.18
CA GLY A 64 -10.03 0.39 -6.31
C GLY A 64 -10.85 1.64 -5.97
N SER A 65 -11.32 2.33 -7.01
CA SER A 65 -12.26 3.49 -7.04
C SER A 65 -11.87 4.52 -8.11
N HIS A 66 -10.67 4.39 -8.67
CA HIS A 66 -10.23 5.22 -9.79
C HIS A 66 -10.96 4.84 -11.09
N PRO A 67 -11.02 5.75 -12.08
CA PRO A 67 -11.47 5.44 -13.43
C PRO A 67 -10.69 4.26 -14.03
N GLU A 68 -11.32 3.52 -14.95
CA GLU A 68 -10.75 2.31 -15.54
C GLU A 68 -9.33 2.56 -16.08
N ASP A 69 -9.13 3.61 -16.87
CA ASP A 69 -7.86 4.00 -17.50
C ASP A 69 -6.73 4.36 -16.51
N GLU A 70 -7.08 4.61 -15.24
CA GLU A 70 -6.15 4.95 -14.16
C GLU A 70 -6.01 3.81 -13.13
N SER A 71 -6.74 2.70 -13.28
CA SER A 71 -6.88 1.64 -12.27
C SER A 71 -5.80 0.55 -12.29
N ARG A 72 -4.69 0.79 -13.00
CA ARG A 72 -3.69 -0.26 -13.27
C ARG A 72 -3.03 -0.83 -12.00
N LEU A 73 -2.84 0.01 -10.97
CA LEU A 73 -2.29 -0.41 -9.68
C LEU A 73 -3.31 -1.24 -8.87
N SER A 74 -4.59 -0.86 -8.90
CA SER A 74 -5.63 -1.61 -8.20
C SER A 74 -5.93 -2.94 -8.86
N ASP A 75 -5.75 -3.04 -10.18
CA ASP A 75 -5.83 -4.30 -10.91
C ASP A 75 -4.78 -5.31 -10.45
N ILE A 76 -3.59 -4.84 -10.05
CA ILE A 76 -2.57 -5.71 -9.45
C ILE A 76 -3.07 -6.26 -8.11
N ALA A 77 -3.57 -5.41 -7.23
CA ALA A 77 -4.07 -5.84 -5.92
C ALA A 77 -5.29 -6.76 -6.04
N LEU A 78 -6.20 -6.48 -6.97
CA LEU A 78 -7.35 -7.31 -7.26
C LEU A 78 -6.96 -8.67 -7.86
N GLY A 79 -6.00 -8.67 -8.80
CA GLY A 79 -5.42 -9.90 -9.35
C GLY A 79 -4.81 -10.78 -8.26
N TRP A 80 -4.01 -10.18 -7.38
CA TRP A 80 -3.44 -10.87 -6.23
C TRP A 80 -4.52 -11.47 -5.32
N MET A 81 -5.58 -10.72 -4.99
CA MET A 81 -6.70 -11.22 -4.18
C MET A 81 -7.39 -12.43 -4.83
N VAL A 82 -7.56 -12.41 -6.15
CA VAL A 82 -8.13 -13.54 -6.91
C VAL A 82 -7.23 -14.77 -6.81
N GLU A 83 -5.92 -14.60 -6.94
CA GLU A 83 -4.95 -15.70 -6.72
C GLU A 83 -5.04 -16.23 -5.28
N GLN A 84 -5.24 -15.36 -4.29
CA GLN A 84 -5.41 -15.80 -2.90
C GLN A 84 -6.67 -16.64 -2.69
N LEU A 85 -7.72 -16.41 -3.50
CA LEU A 85 -8.95 -17.18 -3.45
C LEU A 85 -8.80 -18.57 -4.09
N ASP A 86 -7.88 -18.71 -5.05
CA ASP A 86 -7.56 -20.00 -5.67
C ASP A 86 -6.80 -20.94 -4.72
N GLU A 87 -6.09 -20.38 -3.73
CA GLU A 87 -5.37 -21.15 -2.69
C GLU A 87 -6.29 -21.77 -1.62
N LEU A 88 -7.58 -21.41 -1.61
CA LEU A 88 -8.51 -21.89 -0.59
C LEU A 88 -8.84 -23.36 -0.80
N GLU A 89 -9.01 -24.12 0.29
CA GLU A 89 -9.51 -25.51 0.24
C GLU A 89 -10.87 -25.60 -0.49
N HIS A 90 -11.69 -24.56 -0.34
CA HIS A 90 -12.98 -24.40 -1.01
C HIS A 90 -13.05 -23.02 -1.68
N PRO A 91 -12.57 -22.88 -2.93
CA PRO A 91 -12.51 -21.60 -3.63
C PRO A 91 -13.87 -20.98 -3.86
N ILE A 92 -13.90 -19.64 -3.86
CA ILE A 92 -15.06 -18.87 -4.30
C ILE A 92 -15.18 -18.99 -5.82
N LEU A 93 -16.39 -19.17 -6.33
CA LEU A 93 -16.64 -19.16 -7.77
C LEU A 93 -16.55 -17.74 -8.32
N ILE A 94 -15.57 -17.49 -9.18
CA ILE A 94 -15.32 -16.20 -9.83
C ILE A 94 -15.59 -16.35 -11.32
N ASP A 95 -16.48 -15.51 -11.86
CA ASP A 95 -16.65 -15.37 -13.31
C ASP A 95 -15.47 -14.57 -13.88
N ARG A 96 -14.44 -15.30 -14.31
CA ARG A 96 -13.21 -14.70 -14.84
C ARG A 96 -13.41 -13.98 -16.17
N GLU A 97 -14.48 -14.25 -16.91
CA GLU A 97 -14.77 -13.54 -18.17
C GLU A 97 -15.19 -12.08 -17.91
N ARG A 98 -15.73 -11.82 -16.71
CA ARG A 98 -16.08 -10.48 -16.25
C ARG A 98 -14.94 -9.77 -15.53
N LEU A 99 -13.94 -10.51 -15.09
CA LEU A 99 -12.75 -9.97 -14.42
C LEU A 99 -11.72 -9.55 -15.48
N ARG A 100 -11.89 -8.37 -16.05
CA ARG A 100 -10.98 -7.80 -17.06
C ARG A 100 -9.97 -6.89 -16.38
N LEU A 101 -8.83 -7.45 -16.00
CA LEU A 101 -7.74 -6.71 -15.35
C LEU A 101 -6.71 -6.25 -16.38
N TRP A 102 -6.09 -5.12 -16.11
CA TRP A 102 -4.98 -4.57 -16.86
C TRP A 102 -3.86 -4.13 -15.92
N PRO A 103 -3.26 -5.07 -15.16
CA PRO A 103 -2.24 -4.74 -14.19
C PRO A 103 -1.01 -4.15 -14.89
N ASP A 104 -0.53 -3.01 -14.39
CA ASP A 104 0.72 -2.39 -14.84
C ASP A 104 1.47 -1.80 -13.64
N PRO A 105 2.65 -2.33 -13.26
CA PRO A 105 3.43 -1.79 -12.15
C PRO A 105 3.91 -0.36 -12.41
N LEU A 106 3.89 0.13 -13.65
CA LEU A 106 4.27 1.48 -14.04
C LEU A 106 3.07 2.43 -14.18
N GLY A 107 1.86 1.95 -13.86
CA GLY A 107 0.64 2.73 -13.87
C GLY A 107 0.71 3.99 -13.01
N MET A 108 -0.19 4.93 -13.30
CA MET A 108 -0.34 6.17 -12.54
C MET A 108 -0.64 5.84 -11.07
N GLN A 109 0.05 6.54 -10.18
CA GLN A 109 -0.22 6.54 -8.74
C GLN A 109 -0.88 7.85 -8.36
N HIS A 110 -1.85 7.81 -7.45
CA HIS A 110 -2.62 8.99 -7.06
C HIS A 110 -2.16 9.53 -5.70
N ASP A 111 -2.39 10.82 -5.44
CA ASP A 111 -2.17 11.43 -4.13
C ASP A 111 -3.41 12.22 -3.68
N GLU A 112 -4.15 11.66 -2.73
CA GLU A 112 -5.40 12.24 -2.20
C GLU A 112 -5.20 13.57 -1.49
N ARG A 113 -3.98 13.88 -1.03
CA ARG A 113 -3.66 15.19 -0.45
C ARG A 113 -3.54 16.24 -1.54
N LYS A 114 -2.86 15.90 -2.64
CA LYS A 114 -2.75 16.79 -3.81
C LYS A 114 -4.10 16.97 -4.50
N ALA A 115 -4.83 15.87 -4.74
CA ALA A 115 -6.17 15.91 -5.31
C ALA A 115 -7.11 16.82 -4.51
N PHE A 116 -7.05 16.78 -3.17
CA PHE A 116 -7.86 17.66 -2.35
C PHE A 116 -7.44 19.14 -2.48
N LEU A 117 -6.15 19.45 -2.51
CA LEU A 117 -5.65 20.83 -2.76
C LEU A 117 -6.11 21.37 -4.11
N GLU A 118 -6.20 20.51 -5.11
CA GLU A 118 -6.61 20.83 -6.48
C GLU A 118 -8.12 20.90 -6.66
N ALA A 119 -8.90 20.58 -5.62
CA ALA A 119 -10.35 20.65 -5.67
C ALA A 119 -10.80 22.04 -6.13
N GLY A 120 -11.65 22.10 -7.17
CA GLY A 120 -11.93 23.33 -7.91
C GLY A 120 -12.44 24.49 -7.06
N TRP A 121 -13.12 24.22 -5.94
CA TRP A 121 -13.58 25.25 -5.00
C TRP A 121 -12.42 25.90 -4.22
N GLN A 122 -11.33 25.16 -3.93
CA GLN A 122 -10.13 25.68 -3.25
C GLN A 122 -9.33 26.64 -4.13
N ARG A 123 -9.47 26.55 -5.46
CA ARG A 123 -8.80 27.47 -6.40
C ARG A 123 -9.22 28.93 -6.21
N TRP A 124 -10.45 29.15 -5.72
CA TRP A 124 -10.98 30.49 -5.43
C TRP A 124 -10.57 31.02 -4.05
N LEU A 125 -9.91 30.20 -3.22
CA LEU A 125 -9.39 30.61 -1.93
C LEU A 125 -7.95 31.16 -2.04
N PRO A 126 -7.58 32.14 -1.19
CA PRO A 126 -6.19 32.51 -0.99
C PRO A 126 -5.35 31.30 -0.58
N GLU A 127 -4.08 31.24 -0.98
CA GLU A 127 -3.18 30.10 -0.73
C GLU A 127 -3.10 29.73 0.75
N ALA A 128 -3.02 30.72 1.64
CA ALA A 128 -2.97 30.53 3.09
C ALA A 128 -4.26 29.91 3.68
N MET A 129 -5.37 29.89 2.94
CA MET A 129 -6.65 29.29 3.36
C MET A 129 -6.91 27.93 2.71
N ARG A 130 -6.08 27.51 1.75
CA ARG A 130 -6.18 26.18 1.15
C ARG A 130 -5.84 25.13 2.21
N MET A 131 -6.53 24.00 2.14
CA MET A 131 -6.42 22.94 3.12
C MET A 131 -6.24 21.60 2.45
N THR A 132 -5.43 20.76 3.07
CA THR A 132 -5.28 19.37 2.69
C THR A 132 -5.34 18.47 3.91
N TRP A 133 -5.43 17.17 3.69
CA TRP A 133 -5.35 16.21 4.77
C TRP A 133 -3.96 16.30 5.43
N PRO A 134 -3.89 16.19 6.76
CA PRO A 134 -2.62 16.14 7.46
C PRO A 134 -1.79 14.93 7.01
N GLU A 135 -0.47 15.12 6.92
CA GLU A 135 0.48 14.08 6.54
C GLU A 135 0.63 13.01 7.62
N GLY A 136 0.70 11.75 7.18
CA GLY A 136 1.06 10.61 7.99
C GLY A 136 1.72 9.55 7.12
N VAL A 137 3.04 9.63 6.99
CA VAL A 137 3.86 8.63 6.28
C VAL A 137 3.83 7.31 7.05
N ARG A 138 3.71 6.19 6.33
CA ARG A 138 3.64 4.86 6.92
C ARG A 138 5.01 4.37 7.38
N THR A 139 5.01 3.53 8.41
CA THR A 139 6.16 2.72 8.81
C THR A 139 5.96 1.31 8.30
N ILE A 140 6.94 0.80 7.52
CA ILE A 140 6.94 -0.56 6.99
C ILE A 140 8.10 -1.30 7.65
N HIS A 141 7.83 -2.53 8.13
CA HIS A 141 8.87 -3.36 8.72
C HIS A 141 9.89 -3.76 7.64
N PRO A 142 11.21 -3.78 7.92
CA PRO A 142 12.23 -4.08 6.91
C PRO A 142 12.09 -5.43 6.18
N GLN A 143 11.41 -6.37 6.82
CA GLN A 143 11.14 -7.74 6.34
C GLN A 143 9.65 -7.96 6.02
N ALA A 144 8.89 -6.90 5.78
CA ALA A 144 7.48 -7.06 5.42
C ALA A 144 7.35 -7.60 3.99
N ASP A 145 6.36 -8.46 3.74
CA ASP A 145 6.16 -8.97 2.38
C ASP A 145 5.77 -7.83 1.42
N LEU A 146 6.59 -7.61 0.39
CA LEU A 146 6.28 -6.74 -0.74
C LEU A 146 5.76 -7.57 -1.91
N HIS A 147 4.74 -7.07 -2.61
CA HIS A 147 4.33 -7.70 -3.85
C HIS A 147 5.42 -7.53 -4.93
N LEU A 148 5.57 -8.50 -5.83
CA LEU A 148 6.59 -8.47 -6.90
C LEU A 148 6.52 -7.19 -7.75
N SER A 149 5.29 -6.69 -8.01
CA SER A 149 5.07 -5.44 -8.74
C SER A 149 5.74 -4.22 -8.10
N VAL A 150 5.95 -4.22 -6.77
CA VAL A 150 6.66 -3.14 -6.07
C VAL A 150 8.13 -3.13 -6.50
N ARG A 151 8.75 -4.30 -6.59
CA ARG A 151 10.14 -4.45 -7.04
C ARG A 151 10.28 -4.09 -8.51
N ASP A 152 9.35 -4.53 -9.35
CA ASP A 152 9.30 -4.15 -10.76
C ASP A 152 9.23 -2.62 -10.92
N ARG A 153 8.38 -1.96 -10.12
CA ARG A 153 8.24 -0.50 -10.11
C ARG A 153 9.48 0.22 -9.58
N LEU A 154 10.14 -0.32 -8.55
CA LEU A 154 11.41 0.23 -8.01
C LEU A 154 12.55 0.15 -9.02
N ALA A 155 12.65 -0.98 -9.73
CA ALA A 155 13.70 -1.25 -10.73
C ALA A 155 13.46 -0.54 -12.07
N ALA A 156 12.24 -0.07 -12.32
CA ALA A 156 11.89 0.61 -13.56
C ALA A 156 12.40 2.06 -13.63
N GLY A 157 12.18 2.68 -14.79
CA GLY A 157 12.41 4.11 -15.00
C GLY A 157 11.37 5.00 -14.30
N PRO A 158 11.30 6.29 -14.65
CA PRO A 158 10.35 7.21 -14.05
C PRO A 158 8.89 6.80 -14.27
N VAL A 159 8.12 6.79 -13.19
CA VAL A 159 6.66 6.56 -13.15
C VAL A 159 5.92 7.85 -12.85
N THR A 160 4.61 7.86 -13.10
CA THR A 160 3.74 9.01 -12.81
C THR A 160 3.19 8.91 -11.39
N GLU A 161 3.57 9.86 -10.53
CA GLU A 161 3.06 10.07 -9.17
C GLU A 161 2.23 11.36 -9.14
N HIS A 162 0.92 11.21 -9.32
CA HIS A 162 -0.06 12.28 -9.49
C HIS A 162 0.32 13.20 -10.66
N ASP A 163 0.96 14.33 -10.39
CA ASP A 163 1.37 15.36 -11.34
C ASP A 163 2.87 15.31 -11.70
N ILE A 164 3.65 14.44 -11.05
CA ILE A 164 5.11 14.39 -11.17
C ILE A 164 5.55 13.08 -11.79
N ARG A 165 6.51 13.12 -12.72
CA ARG A 165 7.16 11.92 -13.27
C ARG A 165 8.58 11.77 -12.72
N ARG A 166 8.84 10.72 -11.93
CA ARG A 166 10.14 10.49 -11.27
C ARG A 166 10.38 9.01 -10.98
N PRO A 167 11.62 8.57 -10.67
CA PRO A 167 11.86 7.23 -10.16
C PRO A 167 11.07 6.99 -8.87
N TYR A 168 10.39 5.84 -8.78
CA TYR A 168 9.59 5.48 -7.62
C TYR A 168 10.50 5.17 -6.43
N ARG A 169 10.54 6.06 -5.43
CA ARG A 169 11.40 5.95 -4.23
C ARG A 169 10.63 6.39 -2.97
N PRO A 170 9.60 5.64 -2.55
CA PRO A 170 8.79 6.02 -1.41
C PRO A 170 9.61 5.92 -0.11
N SER A 171 9.59 6.97 0.71
CA SER A 171 10.38 7.01 1.95
C SER A 171 10.13 5.86 2.92
N PRO A 172 8.91 5.26 3.04
CA PRO A 172 8.71 4.08 3.90
C PRO A 172 9.55 2.86 3.54
N LEU A 173 10.06 2.75 2.30
CA LEU A 173 10.85 1.60 1.84
C LEU A 173 12.36 1.82 1.88
N SER A 174 12.85 3.01 2.27
CA SER A 174 14.28 3.30 2.22
C SER A 174 15.14 2.37 3.08
N GLY A 175 14.58 1.83 4.17
CA GLY A 175 15.23 0.87 5.06
C GLY A 175 14.77 -0.58 4.88
N HIS A 176 14.03 -0.89 3.82
CA HIS A 176 13.50 -2.24 3.59
C HIS A 176 14.56 -3.15 2.95
N ASP A 177 14.65 -4.40 3.40
CA ASP A 177 15.73 -5.32 3.01
C ASP A 177 15.74 -5.57 1.49
N GLU A 178 14.56 -5.73 0.90
CA GLU A 178 14.39 -5.94 -0.56
C GLU A 178 14.39 -4.66 -1.41
N ALA A 179 14.36 -3.46 -0.79
CA ALA A 179 14.22 -2.21 -1.54
C ALA A 179 15.40 -1.23 -1.36
N ARG A 180 16.18 -1.38 -0.28
CA ARG A 180 17.25 -0.43 0.10
C ARG A 180 18.25 -0.17 -1.02
N GLU A 181 18.58 -1.17 -1.84
CA GLU A 181 19.53 -1.05 -2.96
C GLU A 181 19.12 0.03 -3.96
N PHE A 182 17.81 0.26 -4.13
CA PHE A 182 17.30 1.27 -5.05
C PHE A 182 17.48 2.70 -4.52
N PHE A 183 17.77 2.88 -3.23
CA PHE A 183 17.92 4.18 -2.56
C PHE A 183 19.39 4.60 -2.38
N GLU A 184 20.34 3.69 -2.58
CA GLU A 184 21.77 3.92 -2.35
C GLU A 184 22.42 4.90 -3.36
N ASP A 185 21.74 5.19 -4.49
CA ASP A 185 22.19 6.16 -5.51
C ASP A 185 21.58 7.58 -5.36
N ALA A 186 20.83 7.85 -4.28
CA ALA A 186 20.36 9.21 -4.01
C ALA A 186 21.51 10.06 -3.42
N PRO A 187 21.85 11.23 -3.99
CA PRO A 187 22.88 12.09 -3.40
C PRO A 187 22.47 12.44 -1.96
N GLU A 188 23.40 12.25 -1.02
CA GLU A 188 23.24 12.49 0.42
C GLU A 188 22.49 13.81 0.68
N GLY A 189 21.26 13.71 1.20
CA GLY A 189 20.48 14.91 1.40
C GLY A 189 19.08 14.73 1.97
N THR A 190 18.92 13.91 3.00
CA THR A 190 18.07 14.15 4.21
C THR A 190 17.81 12.82 4.92
N ALA A 191 18.63 12.53 5.93
CA ALA A 191 18.28 11.50 6.90
C ALA A 191 17.01 11.94 7.67
N PRO A 192 16.02 11.06 7.87
CA PRO A 192 14.89 11.38 8.74
C PRO A 192 15.37 11.53 10.20
N PRO A 193 14.70 12.35 11.03
CA PRO A 193 15.07 12.50 12.43
C PRO A 193 14.89 11.16 13.15
N THR A 194 15.98 10.67 13.75
CA THR A 194 15.99 9.58 14.71
C THR A 194 15.04 9.92 15.86
N SER A 195 13.88 9.26 15.90
CA SER A 195 13.02 9.27 17.08
C SER A 195 13.63 8.35 18.14
N GLU A 196 14.52 8.92 18.94
CA GLU A 196 14.95 8.29 20.18
C GLU A 196 13.86 8.46 21.26
N ARG A 197 13.30 7.30 21.66
CA ARG A 197 13.02 6.85 23.04
C ARG A 197 11.58 6.43 23.31
N ASP A 198 11.45 5.12 23.40
CA ASP A 198 10.53 4.40 24.27
C ASP A 198 10.72 4.80 25.75
N ALA A 199 9.58 5.04 26.41
CA ALA A 199 9.27 4.62 27.78
C ALA A 199 7.74 4.59 27.95
#